data_AF-A0A2I0DRR7-F1
#
_entry.id   AF-A0A2I0DRR7-F1
#
_cell.length_a   1.000
_cell.length_b   1.000
_cell.length_c   1.000
_cell.angle_alpha   90.00
_cell.angle_beta   90.00
_cell.angle_gamma   90.00
#
_symmetry.space_group_name_H-M   'P 1'
#
loop_
_entity.id
_entity.type
_entity.pdbx_description
1 polymer ?
#
loop_
_entity_poly.entity_id
_entity_poly.type
_entity_poly.pdbx_seq_one_letter_code
_entity_poly.pdbx_strand_id
1 'polypeptide(L)'
;MADKGETIDSVERFIGVLEQHGIISSSTPLYELIKGLKKTNQNMGLIYALSDLRFNELSNKQFIQDDKWDGSDFSVQLHLNVGLKRNQVFQFGSVKNSVVEITYEAYSEEICELARGAWHLDYHENESNKPPEFIHPNYHFHHGGRKIKDTTSNYGELILLDAPRLMHPPLDLFLAVDFLVSNFVKERKCRNLRADTTYEEIIKASQIKWWQKYYQQVADYWNHQTSGADDVTKRGEANVSNPYLYLN
;
A
#
# COMPACT_ATOMS: atom_id res chain seq x y z
N MET A 1 9.65 19.24 8.79
CA MET A 1 10.09 18.21 7.84
C MET A 1 9.86 16.88 8.53
N ALA A 2 9.05 15.98 7.97
CA ALA A 2 8.91 14.66 8.58
C ALA A 2 10.25 13.94 8.46
N ASP A 3 10.96 13.94 9.58
CA ASP A 3 12.32 13.45 9.76
C ASP A 3 12.29 11.92 9.86
N LYS A 4 13.37 11.27 9.44
CA LYS A 4 13.58 9.82 9.63
C LYS A 4 13.27 9.41 11.08
N GLY A 5 13.60 10.26 12.05
CA GLY A 5 13.22 10.09 13.46
C GLY A 5 11.71 10.01 13.67
N GLU A 6 10.95 10.99 13.19
CA GLU A 6 9.48 11.01 13.29
C GLU A 6 8.83 9.78 12.65
N THR A 7 9.34 9.32 11.49
CA THR A 7 8.86 8.08 10.86
C THR A 7 9.13 6.87 11.76
N ILE A 8 10.33 6.74 12.33
CA ILE A 8 10.67 5.64 13.25
C ILE A 8 9.77 5.68 14.48
N ASP A 9 9.61 6.85 15.11
CA ASP A 9 8.76 7.02 16.30
C ASP A 9 7.30 6.66 16.00
N SER A 10 6.82 7.02 14.81
CA SER A 10 5.47 6.65 14.35
C SER A 10 5.34 5.14 14.17
N VAL A 11 6.35 4.46 13.62
CA VAL A 11 6.35 2.98 13.50
C VAL A 11 6.40 2.32 14.87
N GLU A 12 7.21 2.82 15.80
CA GLU A 12 7.31 2.28 17.17
C GLU A 12 5.96 2.41 17.91
N ARG A 13 5.29 3.56 17.82
CA ARG A 13 3.92 3.74 18.34
C ARG A 13 2.92 2.80 17.64
N PHE A 14 3.04 2.66 16.32
CA PHE A 14 2.15 1.80 15.53
C PHE A 14 2.26 0.33 15.92
N ILE A 15 3.48 -0.16 16.17
CA ILE A 15 3.71 -1.53 16.69
C ILE A 15 2.92 -1.74 17.98
N GLY A 16 3.05 -0.83 18.94
CA GLY A 16 2.37 -0.95 20.24
C GLY A 16 0.85 -1.07 20.09
N VAL A 17 0.24 -0.28 19.20
CA VAL A 17 -1.20 -0.35 18.95
C VAL A 17 -1.60 -1.64 18.24
N LEU A 18 -0.85 -2.07 17.22
CA LEU A 18 -1.14 -3.31 16.50
C LEU A 18 -1.05 -4.55 17.41
N GLU A 19 -0.09 -4.57 18.34
CA GLU A 19 0.08 -5.62 19.34
C GLU A 19 -1.02 -5.59 20.40
N GLN A 20 -1.31 -4.40 20.96
CA GLN A 20 -2.38 -4.21 21.95
C GLN A 20 -3.72 -4.70 21.41
N HIS A 21 -4.01 -4.40 20.15
CA HIS A 21 -5.23 -4.86 19.50
C HIS A 21 -5.07 -6.25 18.89
N GLY A 22 -3.92 -6.93 18.98
CA GLY A 22 -3.71 -8.28 18.45
C GLY A 22 -3.98 -8.41 16.94
N ILE A 23 -3.71 -7.36 16.17
CA ILE A 23 -3.94 -7.29 14.72
C ILE A 23 -2.92 -8.10 13.95
N ILE A 24 -1.67 -8.13 14.43
CA ILE A 24 -0.55 -8.78 13.77
C ILE A 24 -0.09 -10.01 14.55
N SER A 25 0.43 -11.02 13.84
CA SER A 25 0.94 -12.24 14.46
C SER A 25 2.33 -12.03 15.10
N SER A 26 3.10 -11.07 14.59
CA SER A 26 4.42 -10.72 15.12
C SER A 26 4.82 -9.31 14.69
N SER A 27 5.43 -8.55 15.60
CA SER A 27 6.03 -7.23 15.34
C SER A 27 7.45 -7.28 14.75
N THR A 28 8.07 -8.47 14.68
CA THR A 28 9.43 -8.66 14.16
C THR A 28 9.64 -7.99 12.79
N PRO A 29 8.75 -8.14 11.79
CA PRO A 29 8.92 -7.47 10.49
C PRO A 29 9.01 -5.93 10.60
N LEU A 30 8.25 -5.32 11.51
CA LEU A 30 8.24 -3.87 11.71
C LEU A 30 9.52 -3.40 12.43
N TYR A 31 10.04 -4.18 13.37
CA TYR A 31 11.34 -3.90 13.98
C TYR A 31 12.50 -4.05 12.99
N GLU A 32 12.46 -5.02 12.08
CA GLU A 32 13.44 -5.13 10.99
C GLU A 32 13.36 -3.95 10.02
N LEU A 33 12.14 -3.49 9.72
CA LEU A 33 11.93 -2.26 8.94
C LEU A 33 12.57 -1.05 9.64
N ILE A 34 12.38 -0.87 10.95
CA ILE A 34 13.03 0.19 11.74
C ILE A 34 14.55 0.06 11.67
N LYS A 35 15.12 -1.15 11.79
CA LYS A 35 16.57 -1.37 11.64
C LYS A 35 17.05 -0.96 10.25
N GLY A 36 16.27 -1.25 9.20
CA GLY A 36 16.52 -0.80 7.84
C GLY A 36 16.56 0.73 7.74
N LEU A 37 15.51 1.41 8.21
CA LEU A 37 15.44 2.88 8.25
C LEU A 37 16.64 3.47 9.01
N LYS A 38 16.99 2.94 10.18
CA LYS A 38 18.13 3.39 11.00
C LYS A 38 19.45 3.34 10.22
N LYS A 39 19.63 2.39 9.29
CA LYS A 39 20.83 2.26 8.44
C LYS A 39 20.86 3.21 7.23
N THR A 40 19.73 3.74 6.77
CA THR A 40 19.73 4.60 5.57
C THR A 40 20.21 6.02 5.86
N ASN A 41 20.98 6.59 4.92
CA ASN A 41 21.35 8.00 4.94
C ASN A 41 20.23 8.84 4.31
N GLN A 42 19.59 9.70 5.10
CA GLN A 42 18.46 10.53 4.68
C GLN A 42 18.79 11.46 3.50
N ASN A 43 20.04 11.95 3.42
CA ASN A 43 20.47 12.80 2.31
C ASN A 43 20.52 12.03 0.98
N MET A 44 20.69 10.70 1.05
CA MET A 44 20.72 9.82 -0.12
C MET A 44 19.34 9.25 -0.49
N GLY A 45 18.29 9.63 0.24
CA GLY A 45 16.95 9.05 0.13
C GLY A 45 16.76 7.90 1.11
N LEU A 46 15.57 7.83 1.73
CA LEU A 46 15.22 6.74 2.63
C LEU A 46 14.78 5.52 1.83
N ILE A 47 15.21 4.33 2.28
CA ILE A 47 14.79 3.06 1.72
C ILE A 47 14.41 2.17 2.89
N TYR A 48 13.24 1.54 2.80
CA TYR A 48 12.81 0.60 3.80
C TYR A 48 11.95 -0.49 3.18
N ALA A 49 12.01 -1.66 3.79
CA ALA A 49 11.29 -2.82 3.36
C ALA A 49 10.60 -3.48 4.56
N LEU A 50 9.43 -4.03 4.29
CA LEU A 50 8.67 -4.92 5.15
C LEU A 50 8.53 -6.24 4.39
N SER A 51 8.89 -7.34 5.02
CA SER A 51 8.60 -8.67 4.50
C SER A 51 7.79 -9.45 5.51
N ASP A 52 6.75 -10.12 5.02
CA ASP A 52 5.98 -11.13 5.76
C ASP A 52 5.29 -10.60 7.03
N LEU A 53 4.71 -9.39 7.00
CA LEU A 53 3.83 -8.96 8.10
C LEU A 53 2.49 -9.69 8.02
N ARG A 54 2.24 -10.59 8.98
CA ARG A 54 1.05 -11.44 9.04
C ARG A 54 -0.03 -10.85 9.95
N PHE A 55 -1.29 -11.09 9.58
CA PHE A 55 -2.46 -10.54 10.25
C PHE A 55 -3.32 -11.64 10.89
N ASN A 56 -3.95 -11.30 12.01
CA ASN A 56 -4.87 -12.18 12.74
C ASN A 56 -6.33 -11.75 12.53
N GLU A 57 -7.28 -12.58 12.99
CA GLU A 57 -8.72 -12.27 12.97
C GLU A 57 -9.25 -11.93 11.57
N LEU A 58 -8.76 -12.69 10.58
CA LEU A 58 -9.16 -12.55 9.19
C LEU A 58 -10.60 -13.04 8.98
N SER A 59 -11.27 -12.43 8.01
CA SER A 59 -12.61 -12.79 7.57
C SER A 59 -12.51 -13.53 6.24
N ASN A 60 -12.99 -14.78 6.21
CA ASN A 60 -13.12 -15.58 4.99
C ASN A 60 -14.22 -15.06 4.03
N LYS A 61 -15.07 -14.12 4.47
CA LYS A 61 -16.08 -13.46 3.60
C LYS A 61 -15.50 -12.61 2.46
N GLN A 62 -14.19 -12.63 2.26
CA GLN A 62 -13.50 -12.06 1.10
C GLN A 62 -13.54 -12.99 -0.11
N PHE A 63 -13.72 -14.30 0.09
CA PHE A 63 -13.81 -15.26 -1.00
C PHE A 63 -15.12 -15.09 -1.76
N ILE A 64 -15.05 -15.09 -3.09
CA ILE A 64 -16.23 -15.06 -3.96
C ILE A 64 -17.04 -16.37 -3.85
N GLN A 65 -16.39 -17.48 -3.48
CA GLN A 65 -16.98 -18.81 -3.27
C GLN A 65 -16.54 -19.36 -1.91
N ASP A 66 -17.11 -18.83 -0.82
CA ASP A 66 -16.67 -19.08 0.56
C ASP A 66 -16.86 -20.52 1.04
N ASP A 67 -17.66 -21.32 0.33
CA ASP A 67 -17.90 -22.75 0.58
C ASP A 67 -16.82 -23.69 0.03
N LYS A 68 -15.89 -23.17 -0.78
CA LYS A 68 -14.82 -23.96 -1.40
C LYS A 68 -13.46 -23.87 -0.73
N TRP A 69 -13.34 -22.98 0.25
CA TRP A 69 -12.08 -22.64 0.90
C TRP A 69 -12.15 -22.97 2.38
N ASP A 70 -11.12 -23.63 2.89
CA ASP A 70 -10.95 -23.73 4.32
C ASP A 70 -10.56 -22.37 4.88
N GLY A 71 -11.55 -21.68 5.45
CA GLY A 71 -11.37 -20.38 6.08
C GLY A 71 -10.49 -20.40 7.32
N SER A 72 -10.22 -21.58 7.91
CA SER A 72 -9.33 -21.71 9.08
C SER A 72 -7.85 -21.59 8.70
N ASP A 73 -7.50 -21.94 7.46
CA ASP A 73 -6.15 -21.83 6.90
C ASP A 73 -5.93 -20.53 6.10
N PHE A 74 -6.92 -19.65 6.06
CA PHE A 74 -6.80 -18.39 5.34
C PHE A 74 -5.73 -17.51 5.98
N SER A 75 -4.69 -17.20 5.19
CA SER A 75 -3.58 -16.36 5.61
C SER A 75 -3.42 -15.18 4.67
N VAL A 76 -3.08 -14.03 5.24
CA VAL A 76 -2.83 -12.79 4.49
C VAL A 76 -1.54 -12.18 5.02
N GLN A 77 -0.65 -11.79 4.12
CA GLN A 77 0.62 -11.15 4.45
C GLN A 77 0.83 -9.86 3.66
N LEU A 78 1.47 -8.88 4.30
CA LEU A 78 1.89 -7.63 3.68
C LEU A 78 3.41 -7.61 3.47
N HIS A 79 3.79 -7.25 2.25
CA HIS A 79 5.15 -6.94 1.85
C HIS A 79 5.20 -5.53 1.29
N LEU A 80 6.26 -4.81 1.60
CA LEU A 80 6.43 -3.44 1.15
C LEU A 80 7.90 -3.17 0.87
N ASN A 81 8.18 -2.42 -0.18
CA ASN A 81 9.49 -1.86 -0.47
C ASN A 81 9.31 -0.45 -1.01
N VAL A 82 9.80 0.54 -0.28
CA VAL A 82 9.68 1.95 -0.66
C VAL A 82 11.04 2.60 -0.61
N GLY A 83 11.37 3.30 -1.69
CA GLY A 83 12.53 4.15 -1.82
C GLY A 83 12.10 5.59 -2.13
N LEU A 84 12.65 6.55 -1.40
CA LEU A 84 12.42 7.97 -1.60
C LEU A 84 13.55 8.62 -2.41
N LYS A 85 13.23 9.73 -3.08
CA LYS A 85 14.18 10.61 -3.76
C LYS A 85 15.14 11.27 -2.75
N ARG A 86 16.33 11.67 -3.20
CA ARG A 86 17.37 12.31 -2.36
C ARG A 86 16.86 13.62 -1.76
N ASN A 87 17.25 13.90 -0.52
CA ASN A 87 16.89 15.13 0.21
C ASN A 87 15.37 15.40 0.25
N GLN A 88 14.54 14.36 0.18
CA GLN A 88 13.10 14.49 0.26
C GLN A 88 12.56 13.91 1.58
N VAL A 89 11.39 14.41 1.98
CA VAL A 89 10.68 13.94 3.17
C VAL A 89 9.69 12.83 2.84
N PHE A 90 9.21 12.13 3.87
CA PHE A 90 8.26 11.03 3.75
C PHE A 90 6.85 11.53 3.42
N GLN A 91 6.56 11.74 2.13
CA GLN A 91 5.26 12.23 1.65
C GLN A 91 5.06 11.91 0.16
N PHE A 92 3.86 12.16 -0.34
CA PHE A 92 3.56 12.02 -1.76
C PHE A 92 4.41 12.96 -2.66
N GLY A 93 4.81 12.44 -3.82
CA GLY A 93 5.71 13.10 -4.78
C GLY A 93 7.20 12.90 -4.49
N SER A 94 7.54 12.39 -3.29
CA SER A 94 8.92 12.10 -2.88
C SER A 94 9.36 10.66 -3.18
N VAL A 95 8.47 9.83 -3.74
CA VAL A 95 8.73 8.43 -4.07
C VAL A 95 9.65 8.32 -5.27
N LYS A 96 10.69 7.48 -5.16
CA LYS A 96 11.52 7.01 -6.28
C LYS A 96 11.04 5.65 -6.78
N ASN A 97 10.72 4.74 -5.87
CA ASN A 97 10.08 3.47 -6.15
C ASN A 97 9.20 3.06 -4.96
N SER A 98 8.12 2.34 -5.26
CA SER A 98 7.22 1.80 -4.24
C SER A 98 6.66 0.50 -4.77
N VAL A 99 6.68 -0.54 -3.96
CA VAL A 99 5.99 -1.80 -4.19
C VAL A 99 5.31 -2.17 -2.89
N VAL A 100 4.01 -2.43 -2.96
CA VAL A 100 3.21 -3.01 -1.89
C VAL A 100 2.58 -4.25 -2.48
N GLU A 101 2.87 -5.41 -1.89
CA GLU A 101 2.26 -6.68 -2.27
C GLU A 101 1.49 -7.22 -1.06
N ILE A 102 0.21 -7.51 -1.27
CA ILE A 102 -0.62 -8.23 -0.31
C ILE A 102 -0.79 -9.62 -0.88
N THR A 103 -0.20 -10.62 -0.23
CA THR A 103 -0.34 -12.02 -0.61
C THR A 103 -1.34 -12.70 0.29
N TYR A 104 -2.06 -13.67 -0.26
CA TYR A 104 -2.99 -14.47 0.49
C TYR A 104 -3.00 -15.92 0.01
N GLU A 105 -3.20 -16.82 0.96
CA GLU A 105 -3.19 -18.26 0.73
C GLU A 105 -4.34 -18.90 1.49
N ALA A 106 -4.94 -19.94 0.92
CA ALA A 106 -6.00 -20.73 1.53
C ALA A 106 -6.00 -22.14 0.96
N TYR A 107 -6.37 -23.12 1.77
CA TYR A 107 -6.52 -24.49 1.30
C TYR A 107 -7.86 -24.65 0.57
N SER A 108 -7.84 -25.28 -0.60
CA SER A 108 -9.05 -25.62 -1.34
C SER A 108 -9.52 -27.02 -0.94
N GLU A 109 -10.77 -27.13 -0.49
CA GLU A 109 -11.38 -28.43 -0.21
C GLU A 109 -11.70 -29.22 -1.48
N GLU A 110 -11.85 -28.54 -2.63
CA GLU A 110 -12.22 -29.16 -3.91
C GLU A 110 -11.02 -29.86 -4.57
N ILE A 111 -9.87 -29.18 -4.63
CA ILE A 111 -8.66 -29.72 -5.27
C ILE A 111 -7.66 -30.30 -4.26
N CYS A 112 -7.94 -30.21 -2.96
CA CYS A 112 -7.07 -30.67 -1.88
C CYS A 112 -5.65 -30.09 -1.92
N GLU A 113 -5.50 -28.83 -2.37
CA GLU A 113 -4.22 -28.14 -2.54
C GLU A 113 -4.26 -26.70 -1.99
N LEU A 114 -3.08 -26.15 -1.72
CA LEU A 114 -2.90 -24.77 -1.28
C LEU A 114 -2.95 -23.81 -2.47
N ALA A 115 -3.98 -22.98 -2.51
CA ALA A 115 -4.14 -21.95 -3.52
C ALA A 115 -3.55 -20.62 -3.04
N ARG A 116 -3.20 -19.75 -4.00
CA ARG A 116 -2.53 -18.47 -3.72
C ARG A 116 -3.14 -17.35 -4.56
N GLY A 117 -3.08 -16.14 -4.01
CA GLY A 117 -3.36 -14.93 -4.77
C GLY A 117 -2.60 -13.74 -4.20
N ALA A 118 -2.62 -12.66 -4.97
CA ALA A 118 -1.98 -11.42 -4.56
C ALA A 118 -2.66 -10.20 -5.15
N TRP A 119 -2.50 -9.09 -4.44
CA TRP A 119 -2.74 -7.75 -4.91
C TRP A 119 -1.41 -7.02 -4.96
N HIS A 120 -1.06 -6.51 -6.13
CA HIS A 120 0.19 -5.80 -6.38
C HIS A 120 -0.08 -4.34 -6.68
N LEU A 121 0.56 -3.48 -5.89
CA LEU A 121 0.45 -2.04 -5.95
C LEU A 121 1.86 -1.48 -6.12
N ASP A 122 2.15 -0.73 -7.18
CA ASP A 122 3.48 -0.18 -7.35
C ASP A 122 3.50 1.24 -7.92
N TYR A 123 4.68 1.85 -7.82
CA TYR A 123 5.03 3.08 -8.51
C TYR A 123 6.02 2.77 -9.63
N HIS A 124 5.67 3.13 -10.86
CA HIS A 124 6.53 3.03 -12.02
C HIS A 124 6.51 4.35 -12.80
N GLU A 125 7.67 5.00 -12.91
CA GLU A 125 7.85 6.21 -13.72
C GLU A 125 8.14 5.79 -15.16
N ASN A 126 7.38 6.32 -16.12
CA ASN A 126 7.51 5.94 -17.53
C ASN A 126 8.93 6.23 -18.06
N GLU A 127 9.58 5.22 -18.65
CA GLU A 127 10.85 5.41 -19.34
C GLU A 127 10.63 6.18 -20.64
N SER A 128 11.31 7.33 -20.79
CA SER A 128 11.15 8.22 -21.95
C SER A 128 11.46 7.57 -23.30
N ASN A 129 12.17 6.44 -23.32
CA ASN A 129 12.64 5.76 -24.52
C ASN A 129 11.80 4.55 -24.95
N LYS A 130 10.78 4.17 -24.17
CA LYS A 130 9.86 3.06 -24.50
C LYS A 130 8.44 3.42 -24.05
N PRO A 131 7.65 4.09 -24.91
CA PRO A 131 6.27 4.39 -24.57
C PRO A 131 5.50 3.07 -24.34
N PRO A 132 4.69 2.97 -23.28
CA PRO A 132 3.89 1.80 -23.01
C PRO A 132 2.80 1.62 -24.07
N GLU A 133 2.40 0.38 -24.32
CA GLU A 133 1.35 0.03 -25.30
C GLU A 133 -0.04 0.49 -24.83
N PHE A 134 -0.24 0.64 -23.51
CA PHE A 134 -1.48 1.06 -22.88
C PHE A 134 -1.30 2.34 -22.05
N ILE A 135 -2.41 2.97 -21.64
CA ILE A 135 -2.40 4.05 -20.64
C ILE A 135 -1.75 3.51 -19.35
N HIS A 136 -0.68 4.16 -18.90
CA HIS A 136 0.24 3.68 -17.87
C HIS A 136 0.41 4.74 -16.76
N PRO A 137 -0.56 4.86 -15.84
CA PRO A 137 -0.47 5.81 -14.74
C PRO A 137 0.73 5.48 -13.84
N ASN A 138 1.29 6.45 -13.12
CA ASN A 138 2.50 6.17 -12.32
C ASN A 138 2.26 5.19 -11.16
N TYR A 139 1.01 5.08 -10.67
CA TYR A 139 0.62 4.13 -9.62
C TYR A 139 -0.28 3.06 -10.20
N HIS A 140 0.09 1.79 -10.05
CA HIS A 140 -0.67 0.65 -10.56
C HIS A 140 -1.35 -0.11 -9.44
N PHE A 141 -2.45 -0.76 -9.80
CA PHE A 141 -3.11 -1.75 -8.97
C PHE A 141 -3.55 -2.93 -9.84
N HIS A 142 -2.99 -4.10 -9.59
CA HIS A 142 -3.30 -5.30 -10.36
C HIS A 142 -3.57 -6.50 -9.45
N HIS A 143 -4.54 -7.33 -9.87
CA HIS A 143 -4.67 -8.67 -9.34
C HIS A 143 -3.51 -9.53 -9.86
N GLY A 144 -2.94 -10.36 -8.99
CA GLY A 144 -1.66 -11.03 -9.21
C GLY A 144 -0.50 -10.26 -8.58
N GLY A 145 0.72 -10.52 -9.04
CA GLY A 145 1.92 -9.93 -8.47
C GLY A 145 3.16 -10.75 -8.82
N ARG A 146 4.34 -10.21 -8.48
CA ARG A 146 5.61 -10.91 -8.74
C ARG A 146 5.66 -12.20 -7.94
N LYS A 147 5.17 -12.16 -6.70
CA LYS A 147 5.12 -13.36 -5.85
C LYS A 147 4.26 -14.49 -6.42
N ILE A 148 3.14 -14.20 -7.07
CA ILE A 148 2.31 -15.24 -7.70
C ILE A 148 3.01 -15.82 -8.92
N LYS A 149 3.58 -14.96 -9.79
CA LYS A 149 4.34 -15.40 -10.96
C LYS A 149 5.50 -16.33 -10.59
N ASP A 150 6.19 -16.03 -9.50
CA ASP A 150 7.39 -16.77 -9.09
C ASP A 150 7.06 -18.06 -8.32
N THR A 151 5.84 -18.21 -7.79
CA THR A 151 5.46 -19.33 -6.91
C THR A 151 4.32 -20.21 -7.42
N THR A 152 3.65 -19.84 -8.52
CA THR A 152 2.48 -20.56 -9.06
C THR A 152 2.76 -21.04 -10.48
N SER A 153 2.75 -22.36 -10.69
CA SER A 153 2.92 -22.98 -12.01
C SER A 153 1.60 -23.28 -12.72
N ASN A 154 0.49 -23.34 -11.99
CA ASN A 154 -0.83 -23.68 -12.49
C ASN A 154 -1.85 -22.61 -12.07
N TYR A 155 -2.38 -21.88 -13.05
CA TYR A 155 -3.31 -20.77 -12.82
C TYR A 155 -4.72 -21.21 -12.40
N GLY A 156 -5.02 -22.52 -12.43
CA GLY A 156 -6.23 -23.09 -11.81
C GLY A 156 -6.23 -23.04 -10.27
N GLU A 157 -5.08 -22.78 -9.66
CA GLU A 157 -4.88 -22.66 -8.20
C GLU A 157 -4.93 -21.18 -7.73
N LEU A 158 -5.49 -20.28 -8.54
CA LEU A 158 -5.61 -18.88 -8.16
C LEU A 158 -6.82 -18.65 -7.26
N ILE A 159 -6.57 -18.01 -6.12
CA ILE A 159 -7.63 -17.43 -5.30
C ILE A 159 -8.06 -16.12 -5.95
N LEU A 160 -9.35 -16.01 -6.27
CA LEU A 160 -9.98 -14.75 -6.65
C LEU A 160 -10.83 -14.26 -5.48
N LEU A 161 -10.46 -13.08 -4.98
CA LEU A 161 -11.21 -12.38 -3.94
C LEU A 161 -12.10 -11.31 -4.55
N ASP A 162 -13.10 -10.87 -3.79
CA ASP A 162 -13.84 -9.66 -4.14
C ASP A 162 -12.89 -8.48 -4.36
N ALA A 163 -13.27 -7.56 -5.25
CA ALA A 163 -12.50 -6.34 -5.45
C ALA A 163 -12.30 -5.60 -4.12
N PRO A 164 -11.12 -4.99 -3.88
CA PRO A 164 -10.89 -4.28 -2.63
C PRO A 164 -11.94 -3.19 -2.39
N ARG A 165 -12.33 -3.03 -1.12
CA ARG A 165 -13.39 -2.10 -0.69
C ARG A 165 -12.97 -0.62 -0.77
N LEU A 166 -11.69 -0.33 -0.94
CA LEU A 166 -11.14 1.02 -1.04
C LEU A 166 -10.46 1.21 -2.40
N MET A 167 -10.92 2.21 -3.16
CA MET A 167 -10.29 2.60 -4.43
C MET A 167 -9.04 3.45 -4.17
N HIS A 168 -8.07 3.40 -5.09
CA HIS A 168 -6.65 3.28 -4.77
C HIS A 168 -5.79 4.56 -4.89
N PRO A 169 -5.58 5.32 -3.81
CA PRO A 169 -4.51 6.33 -3.73
C PRO A 169 -3.14 5.70 -3.39
N PRO A 170 -2.04 6.47 -3.46
CA PRO A 170 -0.71 6.05 -3.02
C PRO A 170 -0.73 5.54 -1.58
N LEU A 171 -0.10 4.38 -1.33
CA LEU A 171 0.00 3.79 -0.01
C LEU A 171 1.42 3.89 0.53
N ASP A 172 1.56 4.41 1.74
CA ASP A 172 2.75 4.23 2.55
C ASP A 172 2.57 3.01 3.47
N LEU A 173 3.51 2.81 4.41
CA LEU A 173 3.41 1.72 5.39
C LEU A 173 2.09 1.72 6.16
N PHE A 174 1.68 2.88 6.68
CA PHE A 174 0.53 2.98 7.56
C PHE A 174 -0.79 2.78 6.80
N LEU A 175 -0.89 3.38 5.61
CA LEU A 175 -2.04 3.24 4.72
C LEU A 175 -2.12 1.85 4.10
N ALA A 176 -0.98 1.19 3.83
CA ALA A 176 -0.97 -0.21 3.39
C ALA A 176 -1.51 -1.15 4.47
N VAL A 177 -1.15 -0.93 5.74
CA VAL A 177 -1.73 -1.67 6.86
C VAL A 177 -3.22 -1.36 7.03
N ASP A 178 -3.63 -0.08 7.00
CA ASP A 178 -5.05 0.29 7.12
C ASP A 178 -5.90 -0.27 5.97
N PHE A 179 -5.34 -0.30 4.77
CA PHE A 179 -5.98 -0.91 3.60
C PHE A 179 -6.19 -2.41 3.80
N LEU A 180 -5.19 -3.15 4.29
CA LEU A 180 -5.31 -4.57 4.56
C LEU A 180 -6.33 -4.82 5.70
N VAL A 181 -6.24 -4.07 6.80
CA VAL A 181 -7.19 -4.19 7.92
C VAL A 181 -8.63 -3.96 7.45
N SER A 182 -8.86 -2.93 6.64
CA SER A 182 -10.19 -2.58 6.13
C SER A 182 -10.77 -3.62 5.16
N ASN A 183 -9.91 -4.40 4.51
CA ASN A 183 -10.32 -5.44 3.58
C ASN A 183 -10.49 -6.79 4.29
N PHE A 184 -9.50 -7.23 5.05
CA PHE A 184 -9.40 -8.63 5.47
C PHE A 184 -9.75 -8.88 6.94
N VAL A 185 -9.58 -7.90 7.84
CA VAL A 185 -9.78 -8.10 9.27
C VAL A 185 -11.27 -7.99 9.61
N LYS A 186 -11.76 -8.88 10.48
CA LYS A 186 -13.16 -8.89 10.94
C LYS A 186 -13.61 -7.50 11.41
N GLU A 187 -14.80 -7.10 11.01
CA GLU A 187 -15.36 -5.76 11.21
C GLU A 187 -15.24 -5.26 12.65
N ARG A 188 -15.63 -6.07 13.64
CA ARG A 188 -15.55 -5.69 15.07
C ARG A 188 -14.12 -5.32 15.47
N LYS A 189 -13.14 -6.09 14.99
CA LYS A 189 -11.72 -5.89 15.30
C LYS A 189 -11.19 -4.64 14.63
N CYS A 190 -11.55 -4.42 13.36
CA CYS A 190 -11.26 -3.20 12.62
C CYS A 190 -11.85 -1.96 13.30
N ARG A 191 -13.13 -2.00 13.72
CA ARG A 191 -13.78 -0.89 14.45
C ARG A 191 -13.06 -0.55 15.76
N ASN A 192 -12.65 -1.56 16.52
CA ASN A 192 -11.92 -1.35 17.77
C ASN A 192 -10.54 -0.71 17.53
N LEU A 193 -9.80 -1.17 16.52
CA LEU A 193 -8.52 -0.59 16.14
C LEU A 193 -8.69 0.87 15.70
N ARG A 194 -9.68 1.16 14.85
CA ARG A 194 -9.94 2.51 14.34
C ARG A 194 -10.48 3.49 15.39
N ALA A 195 -10.94 2.99 16.55
CA ALA A 195 -11.32 3.80 17.70
C ALA A 195 -10.13 4.14 18.62
N ASP A 196 -8.96 3.54 18.39
CA ASP A 196 -7.73 3.85 19.12
C ASP A 196 -7.17 5.20 18.67
N THR A 197 -6.97 6.12 19.62
CA THR A 197 -6.51 7.48 19.30
C THR A 197 -5.12 7.49 18.68
N THR A 198 -4.23 6.59 19.09
CA THR A 198 -2.88 6.51 18.50
C THR A 198 -2.94 5.98 17.08
N TYR A 199 -3.78 4.98 16.81
CA TYR A 199 -4.01 4.51 15.45
C TYR A 199 -4.57 5.62 14.56
N GLU A 200 -5.64 6.28 15.03
CA GLU A 200 -6.32 7.35 14.30
C GLU A 200 -5.37 8.50 13.95
N GLU A 201 -4.54 8.95 14.91
CA GLU A 201 -3.55 10.00 14.69
C GLU A 201 -2.54 9.61 13.60
N ILE A 202 -2.00 8.39 13.65
CA ILE A 202 -1.00 7.90 12.69
C ILE A 202 -1.62 7.80 11.29
N ILE A 203 -2.82 7.22 11.17
CA ILE A 203 -3.50 7.11 9.89
C ILE A 203 -3.85 8.49 9.33
N LYS A 204 -4.40 9.41 10.14
CA LYS A 204 -4.69 10.78 9.70
C LYS A 204 -3.45 11.52 9.21
N ALA A 205 -2.34 11.41 9.94
CA ALA A 205 -1.08 12.02 9.54
C ALA A 205 -0.61 11.48 8.18
N SER A 206 -0.76 10.17 7.95
CA SER A 206 -0.43 9.58 6.66
C SER A 206 -1.40 10.01 5.54
N GLN A 207 -2.71 10.03 5.79
CA GLN A 207 -3.70 10.53 4.85
C GLN A 207 -3.40 11.97 4.41
N ILE A 208 -2.97 12.84 5.33
CA ILE A 208 -2.54 14.21 5.00
C ILE A 208 -1.28 14.20 4.13
N LYS A 209 -0.25 13.45 4.53
CA LYS A 209 1.05 13.42 3.82
C LYS A 209 0.94 12.81 2.42
N TRP A 210 0.02 11.87 2.22
CA TRP A 210 -0.07 11.07 1.00
C TRP A 210 -1.32 11.37 0.17
N TRP A 211 -2.50 11.16 0.76
CA TRP A 211 -3.76 11.25 0.02
C TRP A 211 -4.20 12.69 -0.23
N GLN A 212 -4.12 13.56 0.77
CA GLN A 212 -4.54 14.96 0.61
C GLN A 212 -3.76 15.61 -0.53
N LYS A 213 -2.43 15.44 -0.56
CA LYS A 213 -1.59 16.01 -1.61
C LYS A 213 -1.88 15.41 -2.98
N TYR A 214 -2.07 14.08 -3.06
CA TYR A 214 -2.44 13.40 -4.30
C TYR A 214 -3.75 13.93 -4.87
N TYR A 215 -4.82 13.94 -4.07
CA TYR A 215 -6.13 14.42 -4.50
C TYR A 215 -6.14 15.93 -4.77
N GLN A 216 -5.39 16.71 -3.99
CA GLN A 216 -5.27 18.15 -4.22
C GLN A 216 -4.61 18.45 -5.57
N GLN A 217 -3.55 17.75 -5.95
CA GLN A 217 -2.92 17.93 -7.26
C GLN A 217 -3.87 17.60 -8.41
N VAL A 218 -4.65 16.52 -8.26
CA VAL A 218 -5.68 16.15 -9.24
C VAL A 218 -6.78 17.23 -9.31
N ALA A 219 -7.25 17.74 -8.18
CA ALA A 219 -8.25 18.81 -8.14
C ALA A 219 -7.71 20.15 -8.69
N ASP A 220 -6.47 20.50 -8.34
CA ASP A 220 -5.80 21.72 -8.76
C ASP A 220 -5.67 21.80 -10.27
N TYR A 221 -5.52 20.66 -10.94
CA TYR A 221 -5.57 20.58 -12.39
C TYR A 221 -6.81 21.31 -12.94
N TRP A 222 -8.02 20.90 -12.57
CA TRP A 222 -9.26 21.46 -13.10
C TRP A 222 -9.56 22.87 -12.57
N ASN A 223 -9.07 23.21 -11.38
CA ASN A 223 -9.29 24.53 -10.79
C ASN A 223 -8.38 25.63 -11.38
N HIS A 224 -7.28 25.26 -12.06
CA HIS A 224 -6.27 26.20 -12.55
C HIS A 224 -6.09 26.05 -14.06
N GLN A 225 -7.03 26.58 -14.84
CA GLN A 225 -7.07 26.41 -16.30
C GLN A 225 -6.58 27.64 -17.08
N THR A 226 -6.08 28.68 -16.42
CA THR A 226 -5.62 29.90 -17.13
C THR A 226 -4.18 29.78 -17.62
N SER A 227 -3.74 30.75 -18.43
CA SER A 227 -2.35 30.86 -18.90
C SER A 227 -1.40 31.53 -17.90
N GLY A 228 -1.86 31.85 -16.68
CA GLY A 228 -1.00 32.36 -15.61
C GLY A 228 0.11 31.36 -15.25
N ALA A 229 1.28 31.88 -14.87
CA ALA A 229 2.45 31.04 -14.55
C ALA A 229 2.15 30.03 -13.44
N ASP A 230 1.46 30.46 -12.38
CA ASP A 230 1.08 29.61 -11.25
C ASP A 230 0.13 28.47 -11.69
N ASP A 231 -0.84 28.79 -12.56
CA ASP A 231 -1.78 27.81 -13.09
C ASP A 231 -1.09 26.77 -13.96
N VAL A 232 -0.13 27.19 -14.80
CA VAL A 232 0.70 26.29 -15.60
C VAL A 232 1.51 25.36 -14.69
N THR A 233 2.10 25.88 -13.61
CA THR A 233 2.84 25.06 -12.64
C THR A 233 1.94 24.03 -11.98
N LYS A 234 0.75 24.42 -11.49
CA LYS A 234 -0.19 23.50 -10.84
C LYS A 234 -0.68 22.39 -11.78
N ARG A 235 -0.96 22.71 -13.04
CA ARG A 235 -1.27 21.69 -14.05
C ARG A 235 -0.09 20.75 -14.31
N GLY A 236 1.13 21.28 -14.32
CA GLY A 236 2.36 20.48 -14.42
C GLY A 236 2.55 19.52 -13.25
N GLU A 237 2.25 19.95 -12.02
CA GLU A 237 2.32 19.10 -10.83
C GLU A 237 1.28 17.98 -10.85
N ALA A 238 0.08 18.22 -11.40
CA ALA A 238 -0.96 17.20 -11.53
C ALA A 238 -0.52 15.98 -12.35
N ASN A 239 0.43 16.14 -13.28
CA ASN A 239 1.01 15.04 -14.05
C ASN A 239 1.76 14.02 -13.17
N VAL A 240 2.24 14.43 -11.98
CA VAL A 240 2.83 13.49 -11.01
C VAL A 240 1.77 12.51 -10.51
N SER A 241 0.53 12.98 -10.35
CA SER A 241 -0.61 12.20 -9.88
C SER A 241 -1.28 11.41 -11.00
N ASN A 242 -1.52 12.04 -12.16
CA ASN A 242 -2.08 11.41 -13.35
C ASN A 242 -1.52 12.07 -14.63
N PRO A 243 -0.61 11.41 -15.37
CA PRO A 243 0.00 11.98 -16.58
C PRO A 243 -0.93 12.03 -17.80
N TYR A 244 -2.17 11.55 -17.70
CA TYR A 244 -3.14 11.48 -18.79
C TYR A 244 -4.29 12.48 -18.67
N LEU A 245 -4.15 13.49 -17.79
CA LEU A 245 -5.13 14.56 -17.69
C LEU A 245 -5.11 15.38 -19.01
N TYR A 246 -6.25 15.44 -19.71
CA TYR A 246 -6.39 16.12 -20.99
C TYR A 246 -6.20 17.63 -20.86
N LEU A 247 -5.11 18.15 -21.42
CA LEU A 247 -4.90 19.59 -21.54
C LEU A 247 -6.02 20.19 -22.39
N ASN A 248 -6.78 21.12 -21.81
CA ASN A 248 -7.66 22.03 -22.56
C ASN A 248 -6.84 23.07 -23.34
#